data_AF-A0A932RZA1-F1
#
_entry.id   AF-A0A932RZA1-F1
#
_cell.length_a   1.000
_cell.length_b   1.000
_cell.length_c   1.000
_cell.angle_alpha   90.00
_cell.angle_beta   90.00
_cell.angle_gamma   90.00
#
_symmetry.space_group_name_H-M   'P 1'
#
loop_
_entity.id
_entity.type
_entity.pdbx_description
1 polymer ?
#
loop_
_entity_poly.entity_id
_entity_poly.type
_entity_poly.pdbx_seq_one_letter_code
_entity_poly.pdbx_strand_id
1 'polypeptide(L)'
;MSIDDRRGSAPQICLRSHGHLTRFAASFAYEGEYAVFALAEGGSIGIDLVNGNTSFDWRETARLYLGGAESQRIEQCSPDQQIREFFRAWSGLEARLKCLGLPLQEWTIDLAQQLEQCQIAHVVLEQSYMCAIATLFYAK
;
A
#
# COMPACT_ATOMS: atom_id res chain seq x y z
N MET A 1 -6.27 23.50 10.66
CA MET A 1 -5.83 22.33 9.89
C MET A 1 -6.09 22.62 8.42
N SER A 2 -5.16 22.31 7.53
CA SER A 2 -5.36 22.40 6.08
C SER A 2 -4.89 21.12 5.39
N ILE A 3 -5.50 20.80 4.26
CA ILE A 3 -5.11 19.69 3.39
C ILE A 3 -4.58 20.30 2.09
N ASP A 4 -3.43 19.83 1.62
CA ASP A 4 -2.87 20.15 0.30
C ASP A 4 -2.98 18.89 -0.57
N ASP A 5 -3.78 18.96 -1.64
CA ASP A 5 -4.21 17.84 -2.49
C ASP A 5 -3.81 18.02 -3.96
N ARG A 6 -2.64 18.62 -4.21
CA ARG A 6 -2.11 18.81 -5.57
C ARG A 6 -2.17 17.53 -6.40
N ARG A 7 -2.86 17.59 -7.55
CA ARG A 7 -2.95 16.46 -8.50
C ARG A 7 -1.56 15.90 -8.82
N GLY A 8 -1.41 14.58 -8.73
CA GLY A 8 -0.15 13.89 -8.97
C GLY A 8 0.83 13.90 -7.79
N SER A 9 0.42 14.40 -6.61
CA SER A 9 1.22 14.35 -5.39
C SER A 9 0.40 13.71 -4.25
N ALA A 10 1.07 13.01 -3.35
CA ALA A 10 0.42 12.46 -2.16
C ALA A 10 -0.11 13.60 -1.27
N PRO A 11 -1.33 13.49 -0.71
CA PRO A 11 -1.92 14.54 0.10
C PRO A 11 -1.09 14.81 1.35
N GLN A 12 -1.03 16.08 1.76
CA GLN A 12 -0.32 16.52 2.96
C GLN A 12 -1.28 17.18 3.93
N ILE A 13 -1.21 16.81 5.21
CA ILE A 13 -1.98 17.44 6.27
C ILE A 13 -1.08 18.39 7.05
N CYS A 14 -1.48 19.66 7.12
CA CYS A 14 -0.79 20.69 7.86
C CYS A 14 -1.59 21.07 9.11
N LEU A 15 -0.97 20.90 10.28
CA LEU A 15 -1.52 21.29 11.57
C LEU A 15 -0.70 22.45 12.13
N ARG A 16 -1.36 23.60 12.34
CA ARG A 16 -0.77 24.74 13.03
C ARG A 16 -1.28 24.78 14.47
N SER A 17 -0.39 24.70 15.43
CA SER A 17 -0.70 24.75 16.86
C SER A 17 0.34 25.63 17.57
N HIS A 18 -0.10 26.60 18.36
CA HIS A 18 0.77 27.51 19.13
C HIS A 18 1.92 28.14 18.30
N GLY A 19 1.63 28.52 17.06
CA GLY A 19 2.63 29.11 16.14
C GLY A 19 3.50 28.10 15.38
N HIS A 20 3.59 26.85 15.84
CA HIS A 20 4.31 25.77 15.17
C HIS A 20 3.47 25.14 14.07
N LEU A 21 4.11 24.83 12.93
CA LEU A 21 3.50 24.13 11.80
C LEU A 21 4.10 22.72 11.72
N THR A 22 3.26 21.71 11.93
CA THR A 22 3.61 20.30 11.72
C THR A 22 3.00 19.82 10.41
N ARG A 23 3.78 19.07 9.62
CA ARG A 23 3.35 18.46 8.36
C ARG A 23 3.30 16.95 8.54
N PHE A 24 2.20 16.37 8.09
CA PHE A 24 2.00 14.93 8.07
C PHE A 24 1.83 14.48 6.63
N ALA A 25 2.57 13.43 6.26
CA ALA A 25 2.24 12.67 5.07
C ALA A 25 0.91 11.95 5.32
N ALA A 26 0.03 11.94 4.32
CA ALA A 26 -1.25 11.26 4.39
C ALA A 26 -1.45 10.34 3.19
N SER A 27 -2.10 9.21 3.44
CA SER A 27 -2.53 8.28 2.39
C SER A 27 -3.92 7.74 2.73
N PHE A 28 -4.71 7.46 1.71
CA PHE A 28 -6.11 7.09 1.81
C PHE A 28 -6.38 5.88 0.91
N ALA A 29 -7.26 4.99 1.37
CA ALA A 29 -7.79 3.90 0.57
C ALA A 29 -9.26 3.65 0.95
N TYR A 30 -10.03 3.12 0.03
CA TYR A 30 -11.41 2.75 0.27
C TYR A 30 -11.76 1.50 -0.53
N GLU A 31 -12.56 0.63 0.06
CA GLU A 31 -13.05 -0.58 -0.58
C GLU A 31 -14.34 -1.01 0.13
N GLY A 32 -15.38 -1.28 -0.66
CA GLY A 32 -16.73 -1.53 -0.12
C GLY A 32 -17.19 -0.44 0.86
N GLU A 33 -17.50 -0.86 2.08
CA GLU A 33 -18.05 0.01 3.15
C GLU A 33 -16.96 0.70 4.00
N TYR A 34 -15.67 0.43 3.73
CA TYR A 34 -14.57 0.96 4.52
C TYR A 34 -13.80 2.04 3.78
N ALA A 35 -13.51 3.12 4.48
CA ALA A 35 -12.47 4.08 4.12
C ALA A 35 -11.43 4.08 5.24
N VAL A 36 -10.16 3.96 4.86
CA VAL A 36 -9.02 4.01 5.77
C VAL A 36 -8.10 5.16 5.37
N PHE A 37 -7.43 5.72 6.37
CA PHE A 37 -6.39 6.71 6.16
C PHE A 37 -5.23 6.45 7.11
N ALA A 38 -4.04 6.80 6.66
CA ALA A 38 -2.82 6.69 7.44
C ALA A 38 -2.10 8.04 7.47
N LEU A 39 -1.52 8.38 8.61
CA LEU A 39 -0.77 9.60 8.85
C LEU A 39 0.61 9.29 9.44
N ALA A 40 1.63 9.98 8.93
CA ALA A 40 2.99 9.91 9.48
C ALA A 40 3.56 11.31 9.70
N GLU A 41 4.13 11.55 10.87
CA GLU A 41 4.93 12.74 11.16
C GLU A 41 6.36 12.51 10.67
N GLY A 42 6.70 13.10 9.52
CA GLY A 42 7.97 12.86 8.83
C GLY A 42 8.00 11.54 8.05
N GLY A 43 8.86 11.48 7.04
CA GLY A 43 8.88 10.36 6.10
C GLY A 43 7.73 10.38 5.10
N SER A 44 7.52 9.23 4.46
CA SER A 44 6.41 8.96 3.55
C SER A 44 5.56 7.80 4.07
N ILE A 45 4.26 7.80 3.71
CA ILE A 45 3.32 6.75 4.09
C ILE A 45 2.41 6.40 2.92
N GLY A 46 2.06 5.12 2.81
CA GLY A 46 1.06 4.61 1.89
C GLY A 46 0.15 3.62 2.60
N ILE A 47 -1.15 3.64 2.29
CA ILE A 47 -2.11 2.65 2.75
C ILE A 47 -2.90 2.10 1.57
N ASP A 48 -3.16 0.80 1.61
CA ASP A 48 -4.07 0.17 0.68
C ASP A 48 -5.00 -0.82 1.38
N LEU A 49 -6.19 -0.99 0.81
CA LEU A 49 -7.26 -1.83 1.32
C LEU A 49 -7.93 -2.53 0.14
N VAL A 50 -8.00 -3.86 0.21
CA VAL A 50 -8.67 -4.66 -0.82
C VAL A 50 -9.57 -5.73 -0.19
N ASN A 51 -10.67 -6.05 -0.88
CA ASN A 51 -11.60 -7.10 -0.49
C ASN A 51 -11.23 -8.43 -1.16
N GLY A 52 -10.89 -9.42 -0.33
CA GLY A 52 -10.45 -10.75 -0.70
C GLY A 52 -11.54 -11.71 -1.21
N ASN A 53 -12.80 -11.29 -1.26
CA ASN A 53 -13.91 -12.11 -1.75
C ASN A 53 -14.16 -11.98 -3.26
N THR A 54 -13.35 -11.18 -3.96
CA THR A 54 -13.48 -11.01 -5.41
C THR A 54 -12.86 -12.21 -6.14
N SER A 55 -13.64 -12.83 -7.03
CA SER A 55 -13.15 -13.92 -7.88
C SER A 55 -12.74 -13.38 -9.25
N PHE A 56 -11.47 -13.53 -9.58
CA PHE A 56 -10.92 -13.25 -10.91
C PHE A 56 -9.66 -14.08 -11.15
N ASP A 57 -9.17 -14.11 -12.40
CA ASP A 57 -7.88 -14.76 -12.69
C ASP A 57 -6.71 -13.87 -12.24
N TRP A 58 -6.29 -14.09 -11.00
CA TRP A 58 -5.22 -13.33 -10.36
C TRP A 58 -3.82 -13.72 -10.85
N ARG A 59 -3.64 -14.85 -11.54
CA ARG A 59 -2.30 -15.41 -11.83
C ARG A 59 -1.53 -14.57 -12.83
N GLU A 60 -2.18 -14.11 -13.89
CA GLU A 60 -1.55 -13.22 -14.87
C GLU A 60 -1.18 -11.88 -14.21
N THR A 61 -2.10 -11.31 -13.42
CA THR A 61 -1.88 -10.07 -12.68
C THR A 61 -0.71 -10.21 -11.69
N ALA A 62 -0.63 -11.31 -10.94
CA ALA A 62 0.47 -11.58 -10.03
C ALA A 62 1.81 -11.62 -10.78
N ARG A 63 1.87 -12.33 -11.92
CA ARG A 63 3.11 -12.43 -12.71
C ARG A 63 3.57 -11.07 -13.24
N LEU A 64 2.64 -10.27 -13.75
CA LEU A 64 2.94 -8.96 -14.32
C LEU A 64 3.36 -7.92 -13.28
N TYR A 65 2.75 -7.92 -12.09
CA TYR A 65 2.90 -6.82 -11.13
C TYR A 65 3.65 -7.19 -9.84
N LEU A 66 3.54 -8.43 -9.36
CA LEU A 66 4.25 -8.91 -8.17
C LEU A 66 5.59 -9.59 -8.51
N GLY A 67 5.74 -10.00 -9.78
CA GLY A 67 6.93 -10.69 -10.28
C GLY A 67 6.88 -12.21 -10.04
N GLY A 68 7.84 -12.91 -10.66
CA GLY A 68 7.84 -14.37 -10.71
C GLY A 68 7.98 -15.05 -9.35
N ALA A 69 8.86 -14.55 -8.47
CA ALA A 69 9.12 -15.16 -7.17
C ALA A 69 7.90 -15.10 -6.23
N GLU A 70 7.24 -13.93 -6.13
CA GLU A 70 6.05 -13.77 -5.30
C GLU A 70 4.87 -14.56 -5.88
N SER A 71 4.69 -14.54 -7.21
CA SER A 71 3.68 -15.35 -7.90
C SER A 71 3.85 -16.85 -7.59
N GLN A 72 5.08 -17.35 -7.67
CA GLN A 72 5.38 -18.75 -7.39
C GLN A 72 5.11 -19.09 -5.91
N ARG A 73 5.44 -18.19 -4.97
CA ARG A 73 5.12 -18.38 -3.54
C ARG A 73 3.61 -18.50 -3.33
N ILE A 74 2.81 -17.65 -3.96
CA ILE A 74 1.35 -17.68 -3.86
C ILE A 74 0.81 -18.99 -4.46
N GLU A 75 1.33 -19.44 -5.60
CA GLU A 75 0.94 -20.72 -6.23
C GLU A 75 1.29 -21.95 -5.39
N GLN A 76 2.30 -21.87 -4.51
CA GLN A 76 2.66 -22.94 -3.56
C GLN A 76 1.73 -23.00 -2.34
N CYS A 77 0.94 -21.96 -2.07
CA CYS A 77 -0.08 -22.00 -1.03
C CYS A 77 -1.20 -22.99 -1.39
N SER A 78 -1.94 -23.45 -0.37
CA SER A 78 -3.11 -24.30 -0.62
C SER A 78 -4.12 -23.58 -1.54
N PRO A 79 -4.81 -24.28 -2.46
CA PRO A 79 -5.70 -23.66 -3.44
C PRO A 79 -6.69 -22.66 -2.84
N ASP A 80 -7.26 -22.98 -1.67
CA ASP A 80 -8.23 -22.15 -0.96
C ASP A 80 -7.63 -20.89 -0.33
N GLN A 81 -6.31 -20.79 -0.24
CA GLN A 81 -5.57 -19.64 0.32
C GLN A 81 -4.92 -18.76 -0.76
N GLN A 82 -4.70 -19.27 -1.97
CA GLN A 82 -3.91 -18.55 -3.00
C GLN A 82 -4.49 -17.16 -3.29
N ILE A 83 -5.81 -17.06 -3.46
CA ILE A 83 -6.44 -15.78 -3.77
C ILE A 83 -6.32 -14.77 -2.63
N ARG A 84 -6.40 -15.23 -1.36
CA ARG A 84 -6.19 -14.36 -0.19
C ARG A 84 -4.74 -13.90 -0.09
N GLU A 85 -3.78 -14.78 -0.38
CA GLU A 85 -2.36 -14.44 -0.40
C GLU A 85 -2.01 -13.49 -1.55
N PHE A 86 -2.67 -13.62 -2.70
CA PHE A 86 -2.60 -12.64 -3.78
C PHE A 86 -3.07 -11.26 -3.31
N PHE A 87 -4.28 -11.16 -2.73
CA PHE A 87 -4.81 -9.86 -2.28
C PHE A 87 -3.97 -9.23 -1.18
N ARG A 88 -3.39 -10.05 -0.29
CA ARG A 88 -2.43 -9.59 0.71
C ARG A 88 -1.16 -9.02 0.07
N ALA A 89 -0.61 -9.71 -0.93
CA ALA A 89 0.57 -9.23 -1.65
C ALA A 89 0.26 -7.97 -2.47
N TRP A 90 -0.92 -7.93 -3.10
CA TRP A 90 -1.43 -6.81 -3.88
C TRP A 90 -1.54 -5.53 -3.05
N SER A 91 -2.22 -5.59 -1.89
CA SER A 91 -2.32 -4.40 -1.03
C SER A 91 -0.95 -3.98 -0.49
N GLY A 92 -0.05 -4.93 -0.26
CA GLY A 92 1.35 -4.64 0.05
C GLY A 92 2.06 -3.86 -1.04
N LEU A 93 1.93 -4.27 -2.30
CA LEU A 93 2.47 -3.57 -3.48
C LEU A 93 1.91 -2.15 -3.58
N GLU A 94 0.59 -2.00 -3.57
CA GLU A 94 -0.07 -0.70 -3.71
C GLU A 94 0.29 0.26 -2.58
N ALA A 95 0.34 -0.23 -1.33
CA ALA A 95 0.76 0.59 -0.20
C ALA A 95 2.19 1.10 -0.37
N ARG A 96 3.14 0.25 -0.82
CA ARG A 96 4.53 0.68 -1.08
C ARG A 96 4.62 1.67 -2.25
N LEU A 97 3.90 1.44 -3.34
CA LEU A 97 3.83 2.37 -4.47
C LEU A 97 3.31 3.75 -4.03
N LYS A 98 2.21 3.78 -3.27
CA LYS A 98 1.65 5.02 -2.69
C LYS A 98 2.66 5.71 -1.77
N CYS A 99 3.39 4.95 -0.94
CA CYS A 99 4.44 5.48 -0.06
C CYS A 99 5.58 6.14 -0.83
N LEU A 100 5.99 5.57 -1.97
CA LEU A 100 7.03 6.12 -2.83
C LEU A 100 6.51 7.18 -3.82
N GLY A 101 5.20 7.42 -3.89
CA GLY A 101 4.59 8.33 -4.87
C GLY A 101 4.67 7.82 -6.31
N LEU A 102 4.75 6.51 -6.49
CA LEU A 102 4.84 5.86 -7.80
C LEU A 102 3.45 5.41 -8.29
N PRO A 103 3.19 5.46 -9.60
CA PRO A 103 2.00 4.85 -10.17
C PRO A 103 2.10 3.32 -10.16
N LEU A 104 0.95 2.65 -10.32
CA LEU A 104 0.92 1.22 -10.64
C LEU A 104 1.68 1.00 -11.95
N GLN A 105 2.62 0.07 -11.92
CA GLN A 105 3.46 -0.29 -13.04
C GLN A 105 3.90 -1.75 -12.90
N GLU A 106 4.25 -2.37 -14.02
CA GLU A 106 4.68 -3.77 -14.04
C GLU A 106 5.99 -3.99 -13.27
N TRP A 107 6.15 -5.22 -12.80
CA TRP A 107 7.30 -5.64 -12.04
C TRP A 107 8.59 -5.52 -12.85
N THR A 108 9.61 -4.96 -12.22
CA THR A 108 11.00 -4.98 -12.69
C THR A 108 11.93 -5.16 -11.49
N ILE A 109 13.18 -5.56 -11.75
CA ILE A 109 14.20 -5.67 -10.69
C ILE A 109 14.41 -4.32 -10.01
N ASP A 110 14.46 -3.24 -10.78
CA ASP A 110 14.67 -1.87 -10.25
C ASP A 110 13.48 -1.44 -9.38
N LEU A 111 12.24 -1.74 -9.79
CA LEU A 111 11.06 -1.46 -8.97
C LEU A 111 11.11 -2.26 -7.66
N ALA A 112 11.43 -3.55 -7.71
CA ALA A 112 11.51 -4.40 -6.52
C ALA A 112 12.52 -3.84 -5.49
N GLN A 113 13.70 -3.42 -5.95
CA GLN A 113 14.72 -2.81 -5.09
C GLN A 113 14.27 -1.47 -4.47
N GLN A 114 13.52 -0.66 -5.22
CA GLN A 114 12.94 0.57 -4.66
C GLN A 114 11.90 0.26 -3.59
N LEU A 115 11.01 -0.69 -3.87
CA LEU A 115 9.95 -1.09 -2.94
C LEU A 115 10.52 -1.64 -1.64
N GLU A 116 11.63 -2.39 -1.66
CA GLU A 116 12.30 -2.95 -0.47
C GLU A 116 12.70 -1.92 0.58
N GLN A 117 12.86 -0.64 0.21
CA GLN A 117 13.16 0.45 1.14
C GLN A 117 11.99 0.73 2.10
N CYS A 118 10.77 0.40 1.71
CA CYS A 118 9.60 0.56 2.57
C CYS A 118 9.52 -0.56 3.62
N GLN A 119 9.15 -0.18 4.84
CA GLN A 119 8.65 -1.11 5.84
C GLN A 119 7.16 -1.36 5.56
N ILE A 120 6.69 -2.60 5.74
CA ILE A 120 5.29 -2.97 5.53
C ILE A 120 4.71 -3.57 6.82
N ALA A 121 3.50 -3.15 7.16
CA ALA A 121 2.66 -3.78 8.18
C ALA A 121 1.30 -4.14 7.58
N HIS A 122 0.87 -5.39 7.75
CA HIS A 122 -0.49 -5.79 7.39
C HIS A 122 -1.42 -5.59 8.57
N VAL A 123 -2.58 -5.01 8.31
CA VAL A 123 -3.62 -4.75 9.30
C VAL A 123 -4.82 -5.62 8.95
N VAL A 124 -5.33 -6.36 9.94
CA VAL A 124 -6.57 -7.13 9.78
C VAL A 124 -7.71 -6.25 10.26
N LEU A 125 -8.60 -5.86 9.35
CA LEU A 125 -9.86 -5.20 9.70
C LEU A 125 -10.94 -6.26 9.95
N GLU A 126 -11.17 -7.10 8.94
CA GLU A 126 -12.04 -8.27 8.99
C GLU A 126 -11.41 -9.39 8.14
N GLN A 127 -11.93 -10.62 8.24
CA GLN A 127 -11.33 -11.78 7.55
C GLN A 127 -11.26 -11.62 6.02
N SER A 128 -12.16 -10.86 5.42
CA SER A 128 -12.21 -10.63 3.98
C SER A 128 -11.45 -9.39 3.52
N TYR A 129 -10.89 -8.57 4.41
CA TYR A 129 -10.21 -7.33 4.01
C TYR A 129 -8.72 -7.39 4.31
N MET A 130 -7.92 -7.17 3.27
CA MET A 130 -6.46 -7.15 3.35
C MET A 130 -6.01 -5.71 3.30
N CYS A 131 -5.64 -5.17 4.46
CA CYS A 131 -5.09 -3.83 4.59
C CYS A 131 -3.58 -3.89 4.76
N ALA A 132 -2.85 -3.00 4.10
CA ALA A 132 -1.41 -2.86 4.25
C ALA A 132 -1.03 -1.40 4.39
N ILE A 133 -0.08 -1.13 5.28
CA ILE A 133 0.51 0.19 5.51
C ILE A 133 1.99 0.08 5.20
N ALA A 134 2.47 0.94 4.32
CA ALA A 134 3.89 1.08 4.00
C ALA A 134 4.42 2.40 4.55
N THR A 135 5.62 2.37 5.13
CA THR A 135 6.31 3.56 5.64
C THR A 135 7.74 3.62 5.12
N LEU A 136 8.22 4.84 4.89
CA LEU A 136 9.63 5.13 4.63
C LEU A 136 10.03 6.30 5.52
N PHE A 137 10.77 6.02 6.58
CA PHE A 137 11.26 7.05 7.49
C PHE A 137 12.69 7.44 7.12
N TYR A 138 12.94 8.74 7.00
CA TYR A 138 14.31 9.25 6.89
C TYR A 138 15.00 9.06 8.24
N ALA A 139 16.25 8.60 8.22
CA ALA A 139 17.08 8.58 9.42
C ALA A 139 17.16 9.99 10.01
N LYS A 140 16.97 10.10 11.33
CA LYS A 140 17.08 11.36 12.07
C LYS A 140 18.52 11.85 12.12
#